data_AF-A0A966C7L2-F1
#
_entry.id   AF-A0A966C7L2-F1
#
_cell.length_a   1.000
_cell.length_b   1.000
_cell.length_c   1.000
_cell.angle_alpha   90.00
_cell.angle_beta   90.00
_cell.angle_gamma   90.00
#
_symmetry.space_group_name_H-M   'P 1'
#
loop_
_entity.id
_entity.type
_entity.pdbx_description
1 polymer ?
#
loop_
_entity_poly.entity_id
_entity_poly.type
_entity_poly.pdbx_seq_one_letter_code
_entity_poly.pdbx_strand_id
1 'polypeptide(L)'
;MSYYSYMRIKLLISSQGNIVPLTLIASAIIGFLTITGLYLNPLANSPAKTSMQIDPKNKTVSVGEVFTVQVLVESTIPVNVFSGLITFNESVLAIASIDYNTSIADLWAKEPWYSHGHGTITFAGGTTRSGGFTGNESLLSIKFTAISSGDGKISLANVKILQHDGLGTDAPLYKSIDSILTVIPTSTNNETYKPKQSNRQTNVTVLTKSPNPDINQDGEVSISDLSVFMLYLTSNNPLADFNNDGKVNTADLSILLNSM
;
A
#
# COMPACT_ATOMS: atom_id res chain seq x y z
N MET A 1 65.18 -6.45 61.35
CA MET A 1 65.43 -5.07 60.88
C MET A 1 64.40 -4.79 59.79
N SER A 2 63.22 -4.27 60.16
CA SER A 2 62.12 -4.00 59.21
C SER A 2 61.43 -2.71 59.63
N TYR A 3 61.37 -1.75 58.71
CA TYR A 3 60.98 -0.37 58.94
C TYR A 3 59.46 -0.22 59.12
N TYR A 4 59.02 0.39 60.23
CA TYR A 4 57.67 0.91 60.37
C TYR A 4 57.58 2.26 59.64
N SER A 5 56.84 2.32 58.54
CA SER A 5 56.49 3.58 57.88
C SER A 5 55.22 4.15 58.53
N TYR A 6 55.39 5.11 59.42
CA TYR A 6 54.28 5.92 59.93
C TYR A 6 53.87 6.93 58.87
N MET A 7 52.69 6.73 58.27
CA MET A 7 52.06 7.72 57.42
C MET A 7 51.58 8.90 58.29
N ARG A 8 52.33 10.00 58.28
CA ARG A 8 51.89 11.25 58.92
C ARG A 8 50.78 11.88 58.07
N ILE A 9 49.54 11.76 58.53
CA ILE A 9 48.41 12.50 57.97
C ILE A 9 48.59 13.97 58.39
N LYS A 10 48.88 14.82 57.42
CA LYS A 10 48.94 16.26 57.59
C LYS A 10 47.50 16.77 57.65
N LEU A 11 46.98 17.02 58.85
CA LEU A 11 45.73 17.75 59.03
C LEU A 11 45.92 19.15 58.42
N LEU A 12 45.17 19.45 57.36
CA LEU A 12 45.00 20.81 56.87
C LEU A 12 44.06 21.54 57.83
N ILE A 13 44.66 22.25 58.79
CA ILE A 13 43.94 23.21 59.62
C ILE A 13 43.78 24.48 58.77
N SER A 14 42.57 24.76 58.30
CA SER A 14 42.22 26.06 57.73
C SER A 14 42.24 27.12 58.84
N SER A 15 42.91 28.25 58.61
CA SER A 15 43.17 29.29 59.62
C SER A 15 41.96 30.19 59.95
N GLN A 16 40.74 29.68 59.83
CA GLN A 16 39.52 30.38 60.22
C GLN A 16 38.68 29.37 61.01
N GLY A 17 38.55 29.62 62.31
CA GLY A 17 37.95 28.69 63.27
C GLY A 17 36.45 28.51 63.08
N ASN A 18 36.06 27.56 62.23
CA ASN A 18 34.71 27.01 62.22
C ASN A 18 34.77 25.49 62.25
N ILE A 19 34.47 24.93 63.43
CA ILE A 19 34.12 23.53 63.61
C ILE A 19 32.75 23.30 62.99
N VAL A 20 32.71 22.81 61.75
CA VAL A 20 31.48 22.24 61.19
C VAL A 20 31.18 20.93 61.93
N PRO A 21 30.05 20.79 62.62
CA PRO A 21 29.70 19.55 63.29
C PRO A 21 29.48 18.43 62.26
N LEU A 22 29.96 17.23 62.57
CA LEU A 22 29.96 16.02 61.74
C LEU A 22 28.55 15.49 61.39
N THR A 23 27.48 16.19 61.73
CA THR A 23 26.09 15.80 61.45
C THR A 23 25.61 16.20 60.05
N LEU A 24 26.42 16.92 59.27
CA LEU A 24 26.06 17.34 57.90
C LEU A 24 26.67 16.45 56.81
N ILE A 25 26.86 15.15 57.05
CA ILE A 25 27.19 14.17 55.99
C ILE A 25 26.22 12.97 56.02
N ALA A 26 25.00 13.17 56.52
CA ALA A 26 23.94 12.16 56.50
C ALA A 26 22.69 12.60 55.72
N SER A 27 22.76 13.68 54.92
CA SER A 27 21.60 14.18 54.17
C SER A 27 21.87 14.46 52.69
N ALA A 28 23.02 14.06 52.16
CA ALA A 28 23.35 14.23 50.74
C ALA A 28 23.38 12.90 49.94
N ILE A 29 22.84 11.81 50.49
CA ILE A 29 22.72 10.51 49.78
C ILE A 29 21.26 10.00 49.73
N ILE A 30 20.31 10.62 50.47
CA ILE A 30 18.87 10.28 50.41
C ILE A 30 18.07 11.46 49.84
N GLY A 31 18.65 12.16 48.88
CA GLY A 31 18.02 13.27 48.15
C GLY A 31 18.35 13.29 46.67
N PHE A 32 18.84 12.16 46.13
CA PHE A 32 19.18 12.01 44.71
C PHE A 32 18.83 10.60 44.20
N LEU A 33 17.69 10.06 44.66
CA LEU A 33 17.16 8.76 44.25
C LEU A 33 15.64 8.80 44.08
N THR A 34 15.09 9.97 43.72
CA THR A 34 13.65 10.11 43.44
C THR A 34 13.32 10.77 42.10
N ILE A 35 14.30 11.14 41.28
CA ILE A 35 14.03 11.77 39.98
C ILE A 35 15.00 11.22 38.94
N THR A 36 14.63 10.09 38.34
CA THR A 36 14.61 9.85 36.88
C THR A 36 14.43 8.35 36.67
N GLY A 37 13.28 7.82 37.09
CA GLY A 37 12.69 6.73 36.33
C GLY A 37 12.26 7.32 35.00
N LEU A 38 13.19 7.37 34.03
CA LEU A 38 12.82 7.64 32.65
C LEU A 38 12.01 6.42 32.22
N TYR A 39 10.70 6.49 32.41
CA TYR A 39 9.77 5.56 31.81
C TYR A 39 9.88 5.80 30.30
N LEU A 40 10.85 5.12 29.69
CA LEU A 40 10.82 4.80 28.27
C LEU A 40 9.58 3.92 28.10
N ASN A 41 8.42 4.55 27.98
CA ASN A 41 7.32 3.91 27.28
C ASN A 41 7.93 3.59 25.92
N PRO A 42 8.11 2.31 25.54
CA PRO A 42 8.35 2.03 24.15
C PRO A 42 7.20 2.73 23.43
N LEU A 43 7.53 3.68 22.54
CA LEU A 43 6.55 4.12 21.56
C LEU A 43 6.03 2.81 20.97
N ALA A 44 4.80 2.47 21.33
CA ALA A 44 4.15 1.29 20.82
C ALA A 44 3.99 1.58 19.34
N ASN A 45 5.00 1.22 18.56
CA ASN A 45 4.93 1.19 17.11
C ASN A 45 3.80 0.20 16.85
N SER A 46 2.61 0.76 16.58
CA SER A 46 1.50 -0.06 16.13
C SER A 46 2.01 -0.81 14.92
N PRO A 47 1.84 -2.15 14.86
CA PRO A 47 2.36 -2.93 13.75
C PRO A 47 1.86 -2.32 12.44
N ALA A 48 2.75 -2.23 11.45
CA ALA A 48 2.38 -1.75 10.12
C ALA A 48 1.17 -2.55 9.64
N LYS A 49 0.10 -1.83 9.32
CA LYS A 49 -1.19 -2.39 8.98
C LYS A 49 -1.50 -1.99 7.54
N THR A 50 -1.25 -2.90 6.59
CA THR A 50 -1.61 -2.74 5.18
C THR A 50 -2.57 -3.85 4.71
N SER A 51 -3.69 -3.49 4.08
CA SER A 51 -4.64 -4.46 3.51
C SER A 51 -5.32 -3.95 2.26
N MET A 52 -5.83 -4.90 1.47
CA MET A 52 -6.78 -4.67 0.40
C MET A 52 -8.00 -5.55 0.65
N GLN A 53 -9.20 -4.97 0.62
CA GLN A 53 -10.44 -5.66 0.98
C GLN A 53 -11.56 -5.28 0.02
N ILE A 54 -12.50 -6.20 -0.16
CA ILE A 54 -13.74 -5.92 -0.89
C ILE A 54 -14.83 -5.46 0.10
N ASP A 55 -15.61 -4.46 -0.30
CA ASP A 55 -16.76 -3.93 0.44
C ASP A 55 -17.98 -3.75 -0.50
N PRO A 56 -19.21 -4.13 -0.10
CA PRO A 56 -19.55 -4.80 1.14
C PRO A 56 -19.08 -6.26 1.16
N LYS A 57 -18.73 -6.76 2.35
CA LYS A 57 -18.34 -8.17 2.54
C LYS A 57 -19.47 -9.13 2.18
N ASN A 58 -20.68 -8.74 2.54
CA ASN A 58 -21.90 -9.51 2.34
C ASN A 58 -23.01 -8.55 1.88
N LYS A 59 -23.82 -8.98 0.91
CA LYS A 59 -25.02 -8.25 0.48
C LYS A 59 -26.01 -9.23 -0.15
N THR A 60 -27.29 -8.98 0.09
CA THR A 60 -28.40 -9.63 -0.61
C THR A 60 -28.94 -8.68 -1.68
N VAL A 61 -29.03 -9.15 -2.92
CA VAL A 61 -29.53 -8.37 -4.06
C VAL A 61 -30.53 -9.17 -4.86
N SER A 62 -31.46 -8.48 -5.52
CA SER A 62 -32.48 -9.12 -6.37
C SER A 62 -31.98 -9.26 -7.81
N VAL A 63 -32.40 -10.28 -8.55
CA VAL A 63 -32.10 -10.39 -10.00
C VAL A 63 -32.58 -9.13 -10.75
N GLY A 64 -31.70 -8.54 -11.54
CA GLY A 64 -31.89 -7.27 -12.25
C GLY A 64 -31.37 -6.04 -11.49
N GLU A 65 -31.09 -6.15 -10.19
CA GLU A 65 -30.52 -5.06 -9.40
C GLU A 65 -29.09 -4.73 -9.87
N VAL A 66 -28.79 -3.44 -9.95
CA VAL A 66 -27.41 -2.92 -10.09
C VAL A 66 -26.91 -2.49 -8.72
N PHE A 67 -25.74 -2.97 -8.32
CA PHE A 67 -25.14 -2.64 -7.03
C PHE A 67 -23.64 -2.38 -7.16
N THR A 68 -23.10 -1.61 -6.22
CA THR A 68 -21.69 -1.24 -6.18
C THR A 68 -20.91 -2.12 -5.22
N VAL A 69 -19.72 -2.51 -5.64
CA VAL A 69 -18.68 -3.19 -4.87
C VAL A 69 -17.40 -2.37 -4.97
N GLN A 70 -16.78 -2.06 -3.85
CA GLN A 70 -15.53 -1.31 -3.77
C GLN A 70 -14.36 -2.21 -3.40
N VAL A 71 -13.18 -1.90 -3.93
CA VAL A 71 -11.91 -2.39 -3.42
C VAL A 71 -11.32 -1.28 -2.56
N LEU A 72 -11.17 -1.52 -1.27
CA LEU A 72 -10.64 -0.56 -0.30
C LEU A 72 -9.20 -0.93 0.05
N VAL A 73 -8.34 0.06 0.18
CA VAL A 73 -6.97 -0.10 0.69
C VAL A 73 -6.82 0.68 1.98
N GLU A 74 -6.34 -0.01 3.01
CA GLU A 74 -5.94 0.59 4.28
C GLU A 74 -4.43 0.42 4.45
N SER A 75 -3.70 1.49 4.77
CA SER A 75 -2.29 1.42 5.13
C SER A 75 -1.88 2.43 6.20
N THR A 76 -1.09 1.99 7.18
CA THR A 76 -0.45 2.85 8.18
C THR A 76 1.01 3.19 7.85
N ILE A 77 1.54 2.68 6.73
CA ILE A 77 2.88 3.01 6.22
C ILE A 77 2.75 3.57 4.81
N PRO A 78 3.69 4.41 4.35
CA PRO A 78 3.66 4.91 2.98
C PRO A 78 3.71 3.79 1.96
N VAL A 79 2.71 3.70 1.09
CA VAL A 79 2.62 2.75 -0.02
C VAL A 79 2.36 3.48 -1.33
N ASN A 80 2.83 2.94 -2.46
CA ASN A 80 2.72 3.64 -3.75
C ASN A 80 2.18 2.79 -4.90
N VAL A 81 2.22 1.46 -4.84
CA VAL A 81 1.73 0.56 -5.90
C VAL A 81 0.72 -0.42 -5.33
N PHE A 82 -0.32 -0.70 -6.11
CA PHE A 82 -1.41 -1.62 -5.80
C PHE A 82 -1.68 -2.52 -7.01
N SER A 83 -1.65 -3.83 -6.82
CA SER A 83 -2.03 -4.79 -7.86
C SER A 83 -2.81 -5.96 -7.29
N GLY A 84 -3.63 -6.57 -8.13
CA GLY A 84 -4.39 -7.73 -7.75
C GLY A 84 -5.25 -8.30 -8.88
N LEU A 85 -5.91 -9.40 -8.55
CA LEU A 85 -6.86 -10.10 -9.38
C LEU A 85 -8.18 -10.20 -8.64
N ILE A 86 -9.24 -9.64 -9.21
CA ILE A 86 -10.61 -9.86 -8.76
C ILE A 86 -11.19 -11.00 -9.60
N THR A 87 -11.80 -11.98 -8.94
CA THR A 87 -12.55 -13.06 -9.60
C THR A 87 -14.01 -13.00 -9.17
N PHE A 88 -14.95 -13.21 -10.08
CA PHE A 88 -16.38 -13.22 -9.77
C PHE A 88 -17.14 -14.30 -10.54
N ASN A 89 -18.31 -14.68 -10.03
CA ASN A 89 -19.17 -15.68 -10.68
C ASN A 89 -19.97 -15.06 -11.84
N GLU A 90 -19.49 -15.24 -13.08
CA GLU A 90 -20.15 -14.73 -14.29
C GLU A 90 -21.51 -15.37 -14.59
N SER A 91 -21.82 -16.53 -13.99
CA SER A 91 -23.15 -17.14 -14.14
C SER A 91 -24.22 -16.39 -13.34
N VAL A 92 -23.81 -15.52 -12.41
CA VAL A 92 -24.68 -14.83 -11.44
C VAL A 92 -24.56 -13.31 -11.57
N LEU A 93 -23.37 -12.79 -11.89
CA LEU A 93 -23.07 -11.36 -11.96
C LEU A 93 -22.51 -10.96 -13.32
N ALA A 94 -22.93 -9.81 -13.82
CA ALA A 94 -22.33 -9.12 -14.96
C ALA A 94 -21.75 -7.77 -14.53
N ILE A 95 -20.68 -7.31 -15.17
CA ILE A 95 -20.12 -5.97 -14.92
C ILE A 95 -20.94 -4.93 -15.69
N ALA A 96 -21.48 -3.95 -14.97
CA ALA A 96 -22.15 -2.79 -15.55
C ALA A 96 -21.14 -1.67 -15.85
N SER A 97 -20.19 -1.43 -14.94
CA SER A 97 -19.11 -0.45 -15.13
C SER A 97 -18.01 -0.62 -14.09
N ILE A 98 -16.81 -0.16 -14.42
CA ILE A 98 -15.68 -0.03 -13.49
C ILE A 98 -15.29 1.45 -13.48
N ASP A 99 -15.24 2.05 -12.29
CA ASP A 99 -14.79 3.40 -12.06
C ASP A 99 -13.49 3.37 -11.24
N TYR A 100 -12.46 3.97 -11.84
CA TYR A 100 -11.10 4.11 -11.32
C TYR A 100 -10.60 5.56 -11.42
N ASN A 101 -11.52 6.53 -11.58
CA ASN A 101 -11.17 7.96 -11.61
C ASN A 101 -11.25 8.62 -10.23
N THR A 102 -11.86 7.94 -9.25
CA THR A 102 -12.00 8.41 -7.86
C THR A 102 -11.08 7.68 -6.88
N SER A 103 -10.09 6.94 -7.41
CA SER A 103 -9.24 6.03 -6.66
C SER A 103 -7.97 6.65 -6.11
N ILE A 104 -7.37 6.00 -5.10
CA ILE A 104 -6.01 6.31 -4.62
C ILE A 104 -4.94 6.16 -5.71
N ALA A 105 -5.18 5.28 -6.69
CA ALA A 105 -4.32 5.13 -7.85
C ALA A 105 -4.78 6.09 -8.96
N ASP A 106 -3.84 6.86 -9.47
CA ASP A 106 -4.00 7.89 -10.50
C ASP A 106 -3.08 7.63 -11.70
N LEU A 107 -2.26 6.56 -11.63
CA LEU A 107 -1.41 6.10 -12.70
C LEU A 107 -1.50 4.58 -12.84
N TRP A 108 -1.93 4.10 -14.00
CA TRP A 108 -2.22 2.68 -14.21
C TRP A 108 -1.23 2.03 -15.15
N ALA A 109 -0.59 0.98 -14.66
CA ALA A 109 0.25 0.08 -15.44
C ALA A 109 -0.57 -0.93 -16.25
N LYS A 110 -1.57 -1.47 -15.56
CA LYS A 110 -2.63 -2.27 -16.12
C LYS A 110 -3.92 -1.69 -15.60
N GLU A 111 -4.60 -0.94 -16.46
CA GLU A 111 -5.93 -0.43 -16.14
C GLU A 111 -6.84 -1.60 -15.73
N PRO A 112 -7.78 -1.37 -14.81
CA PRO A 112 -8.76 -2.37 -14.42
C PRO A 112 -9.67 -2.68 -15.61
N TRP A 113 -9.27 -3.65 -16.41
CA TRP A 113 -10.01 -4.10 -17.58
C TRP A 113 -10.61 -5.48 -17.30
N TYR A 114 -11.86 -5.65 -17.70
CA TYR A 114 -12.56 -6.92 -17.63
C TYR A 114 -12.33 -7.73 -18.92
N SER A 115 -11.74 -8.92 -18.79
CA SER A 115 -11.67 -9.89 -19.88
C SER A 115 -13.00 -10.61 -20.01
N HIS A 116 -13.75 -10.34 -21.08
CA HIS A 116 -15.06 -10.95 -21.33
C HIS A 116 -14.94 -12.49 -21.38
N GLY A 117 -15.68 -13.20 -20.52
CA GLY A 117 -15.80 -14.66 -20.52
C GLY A 117 -14.89 -15.44 -19.56
N HIS A 118 -14.16 -14.76 -18.67
CA HIS A 118 -13.26 -15.41 -17.70
C HIS A 118 -13.53 -15.07 -16.22
N GLY A 119 -14.40 -14.11 -15.93
CA GLY A 119 -14.81 -13.72 -14.60
C GLY A 119 -13.73 -12.97 -13.84
N THR A 120 -12.88 -12.24 -14.55
CA THR A 120 -11.67 -11.65 -13.96
C THR A 120 -11.50 -10.17 -14.29
N ILE A 121 -11.02 -9.42 -13.29
CA ILE A 121 -10.50 -8.06 -13.44
C ILE A 121 -9.08 -8.08 -12.87
N THR A 122 -8.07 -7.84 -13.70
CA THR A 122 -6.71 -7.64 -13.21
C THR A 122 -6.39 -6.16 -13.24
N PHE A 123 -5.67 -5.68 -12.24
CA PHE A 123 -5.25 -4.29 -12.16
C PHE A 123 -3.85 -4.20 -11.58
N ALA A 124 -3.11 -3.19 -12.03
CA ALA A 124 -1.84 -2.77 -11.45
C ALA A 124 -1.71 -1.26 -11.67
N GLY A 125 -1.58 -0.49 -10.59
CA GLY A 125 -1.46 0.95 -10.66
C GLY A 125 -0.82 1.49 -9.40
N GLY A 126 -0.56 2.80 -9.39
CA GLY A 126 0.04 3.47 -8.26
C GLY A 126 -0.46 4.88 -8.08
N THR A 127 -0.01 5.50 -6.99
CA THR A 127 -0.35 6.87 -6.62
C THR A 127 0.80 7.82 -6.89
N THR A 128 0.52 8.99 -7.48
CA THR A 128 1.48 10.07 -7.68
C THR A 128 1.55 11.03 -6.49
N ARG A 129 0.82 10.76 -5.40
CA ARG A 129 0.86 11.56 -4.17
C ARG A 129 2.28 11.63 -3.62
N SER A 130 2.79 12.84 -3.41
CA SER A 130 4.09 13.08 -2.80
C SER A 130 4.17 12.40 -1.42
N GLY A 131 5.16 11.52 -1.23
CA GLY A 131 5.32 10.73 0.00
C GLY A 131 4.42 9.50 0.09
N GLY A 132 3.61 9.19 -0.93
CA GLY A 132 2.81 7.97 -1.04
C GLY A 132 1.45 8.07 -0.36
N PHE A 133 0.77 6.94 -0.30
CA PHE A 133 -0.52 6.81 0.36
C PHE A 133 -0.36 6.23 1.77
N THR A 134 -1.03 6.89 2.73
CA THR A 134 -1.34 6.36 4.07
C THR A 134 -2.79 6.74 4.37
N GLY A 135 -3.58 5.82 4.93
CA GLY A 135 -4.98 6.07 5.23
C GLY A 135 -5.86 4.88 4.87
N ASN A 136 -7.15 5.15 4.64
CA ASN A 136 -8.14 4.16 4.22
C ASN A 136 -9.05 4.79 3.14
N GLU A 137 -8.89 4.38 1.89
CA GLU A 137 -9.58 4.97 0.74
C GLU A 137 -9.89 3.89 -0.31
N SER A 138 -10.78 4.23 -1.25
CA SER A 138 -11.16 3.35 -2.35
C SER A 138 -10.08 3.30 -3.43
N LEU A 139 -9.77 2.10 -3.90
CA LEU A 139 -8.91 1.83 -5.05
C LEU A 139 -9.71 1.58 -6.32
N LEU A 140 -10.87 0.91 -6.24
CA LEU A 140 -11.75 0.64 -7.38
C LEU A 140 -13.21 0.67 -6.94
N SER A 141 -14.10 1.14 -7.82
CA SER A 141 -15.54 1.03 -7.65
C SER A 141 -16.15 0.28 -8.84
N ILE A 142 -16.74 -0.87 -8.59
CA ILE A 142 -17.26 -1.77 -9.63
C ILE A 142 -18.77 -1.88 -9.44
N LYS A 143 -19.53 -1.55 -10.48
CA LYS A 143 -20.97 -1.79 -10.52
C LYS A 143 -21.24 -3.14 -11.17
N PHE A 144 -21.92 -4.01 -10.45
CA PHE A 144 -22.41 -5.29 -10.93
C PHE A 144 -23.91 -5.25 -11.16
N THR A 145 -24.37 -5.99 -12.16
CA THR A 145 -25.78 -6.35 -12.35
C THR A 145 -25.95 -7.80 -11.94
N ALA A 146 -26.92 -8.08 -11.07
CA ALA A 146 -27.33 -9.44 -10.75
C ALA A 146 -28.14 -10.04 -11.93
N ILE A 147 -27.62 -11.04 -12.63
CA ILE A 147 -28.25 -11.59 -13.85
C ILE A 147 -28.94 -12.94 -13.64
N SER A 148 -28.60 -13.66 -12.55
CA SER A 148 -29.23 -14.92 -12.15
C SER A 148 -29.23 -15.05 -10.64
N SER A 149 -30.16 -15.83 -10.08
CA SER A 149 -30.14 -16.18 -8.66
C SER A 149 -28.99 -17.15 -8.34
N GLY A 150 -28.42 -17.04 -7.15
CA GLY A 150 -27.33 -17.91 -6.69
C GLY A 150 -26.25 -17.13 -5.92
N ASP A 151 -25.15 -17.82 -5.59
CA ASP A 151 -24.02 -17.19 -4.90
C ASP A 151 -23.14 -16.40 -5.89
N GLY A 152 -23.18 -15.07 -5.76
CA GLY A 152 -22.39 -14.12 -6.54
C GLY A 152 -21.03 -13.87 -5.90
N LYS A 153 -20.27 -14.92 -5.57
CA LYS A 153 -18.97 -14.80 -4.90
C LYS A 153 -18.02 -13.87 -5.67
N ILE A 154 -17.38 -12.93 -4.96
CA ILE A 154 -16.33 -12.05 -5.49
C ILE A 154 -15.10 -12.18 -4.59
N SER A 155 -13.99 -12.63 -5.16
CA SER A 155 -12.75 -12.90 -4.45
C SER A 155 -11.63 -11.98 -4.92
N LEU A 156 -10.70 -11.72 -4.02
CA LEU A 156 -9.50 -10.94 -4.28
C LEU A 156 -8.27 -11.83 -4.09
N ALA A 157 -7.50 -12.01 -5.16
CA ALA A 157 -6.34 -12.87 -5.23
C ALA A 157 -5.11 -12.10 -5.70
N ASN A 158 -3.93 -12.68 -5.47
CA ASN A 158 -2.64 -12.16 -5.93
C ASN A 158 -2.40 -10.68 -5.58
N VAL A 159 -2.89 -10.27 -4.40
CA VAL A 159 -2.74 -8.90 -3.92
C VAL A 159 -1.29 -8.60 -3.65
N LYS A 160 -0.80 -7.49 -4.20
CA LYS A 160 0.47 -6.88 -3.81
C LYS A 160 0.23 -5.39 -3.55
N ILE A 161 0.86 -4.91 -2.48
CA ILE A 161 0.97 -3.49 -2.16
C ILE A 161 2.45 -3.23 -1.91
N LEU A 162 3.04 -2.25 -2.60
CA LEU A 162 4.46 -1.93 -2.44
C LEU A 162 4.64 -0.67 -1.59
N GLN A 163 5.70 -0.66 -0.80
CA GLN A 163 6.10 0.49 0.01
C GLN A 163 6.59 1.63 -0.89
N HIS A 164 6.36 2.87 -0.45
CA HIS A 164 6.97 4.04 -1.08
C HIS A 164 8.42 4.20 -0.61
N ASP A 165 9.28 3.26 -0.97
CA ASP A 165 10.72 3.30 -0.65
C ASP A 165 11.61 3.31 -1.88
N GLY A 166 11.04 3.06 -3.06
CA GLY A 166 11.77 3.04 -4.31
C GLY A 166 12.57 1.77 -4.58
N LEU A 167 12.37 0.73 -3.77
CA LEU A 167 13.08 -0.55 -3.88
C LEU A 167 12.15 -1.68 -4.32
N GLY A 168 10.86 -1.40 -4.50
CA GLY A 168 9.84 -2.40 -4.82
C GLY A 168 9.52 -3.32 -3.64
N THR A 169 9.77 -2.87 -2.40
CA THR A 169 9.56 -3.71 -1.21
C THR A 169 8.07 -3.98 -0.98
N ASP A 170 7.69 -5.27 -0.84
CA ASP A 170 6.34 -5.65 -0.45
C ASP A 170 5.97 -5.04 0.92
N ALA A 171 4.80 -4.42 1.02
CA ALA A 171 4.22 -4.02 2.28
C ALA A 171 3.64 -5.27 2.99
N PRO A 172 3.92 -5.48 4.29
CA PRO A 172 3.34 -6.60 5.03
C PRO A 172 1.81 -6.55 5.03
N LEU A 173 1.17 -7.56 4.43
CA LEU A 173 -0.28 -7.66 4.39
C LEU A 173 -0.80 -8.39 5.64
N TYR A 174 -1.63 -7.73 6.44
CA TYR A 174 -2.16 -8.32 7.69
C TYR A 174 -3.49 -9.07 7.49
N LYS A 175 -4.17 -8.87 6.34
CA LYS A 175 -5.39 -9.60 5.98
C LYS A 175 -5.77 -9.38 4.50
N SER A 176 -5.93 -10.44 3.72
CA SER A 176 -6.72 -10.42 2.47
C SER A 176 -8.10 -10.98 2.79
N ILE A 177 -9.17 -10.23 2.51
CA ILE A 177 -10.54 -10.69 2.80
C ILE A 177 -11.33 -10.83 1.50
N ASP A 178 -11.64 -12.07 1.15
CA ASP A 178 -12.66 -12.43 0.16
C ASP A 178 -14.04 -11.89 0.57
N SER A 179 -14.92 -11.59 -0.40
CA SER A 179 -16.32 -11.25 -0.16
C SER A 179 -17.28 -12.33 -0.67
N ILE A 180 -18.42 -12.48 0.00
CA ILE A 180 -19.46 -13.44 -0.38
C ILE A 180 -20.77 -12.68 -0.52
N LEU A 181 -21.29 -12.59 -1.75
CA LEU A 181 -22.56 -11.94 -2.05
C LEU A 181 -23.60 -12.99 -2.43
N THR A 182 -24.85 -12.80 -2.00
CA THR A 182 -25.95 -13.75 -2.26
C THR A 182 -27.02 -13.07 -3.10
N VAL A 183 -27.34 -13.64 -4.26
CA VAL A 183 -28.38 -13.11 -5.16
C VAL A 183 -29.66 -13.92 -4.99
N ILE A 184 -30.75 -13.25 -4.62
CA ILE A 184 -32.06 -13.87 -4.45
C ILE A 184 -32.95 -13.64 -5.69
N PRO A 185 -33.87 -14.56 -6.00
CA PRO A 185 -34.81 -14.38 -7.09
C PRO A 185 -35.71 -13.16 -6.87
N THR A 186 -35.92 -12.37 -7.92
CA THR A 186 -36.92 -11.30 -7.92
C THR A 186 -38.30 -11.89 -8.16
N SER A 187 -39.29 -11.55 -7.33
CA SER A 187 -40.69 -11.88 -7.64
C SER A 187 -41.11 -11.19 -8.95
N THR A 188 -41.44 -12.01 -9.94
CA THR A 188 -41.47 -11.71 -11.37
C THR A 188 -42.50 -10.65 -11.82
N ASN A 189 -42.09 -9.79 -12.76
CA ASN A 189 -42.84 -9.58 -14.00
C ASN A 189 -41.84 -9.63 -15.17
N ASN A 190 -42.11 -10.51 -16.13
CA ASN A 190 -41.19 -10.94 -17.20
C ASN A 190 -41.12 -9.93 -18.34
N GLU A 191 -39.93 -9.41 -18.67
CA GLU A 191 -39.61 -8.95 -20.02
C GLU A 191 -38.24 -9.46 -20.46
N THR A 192 -38.21 -10.02 -21.67
CA THR A 192 -37.08 -10.75 -22.26
C THR A 192 -36.09 -9.79 -22.92
N TYR A 193 -34.88 -9.66 -22.38
CA TYR A 193 -33.81 -8.85 -22.98
C TYR A 193 -32.97 -9.65 -24.00
N LYS A 194 -32.74 -9.07 -25.19
CA LYS A 194 -31.80 -9.60 -26.20
C LYS A 194 -30.52 -8.74 -26.23
N PRO A 195 -29.31 -9.33 -26.19
CA PRO A 195 -28.05 -8.57 -26.17
C PRO A 195 -27.70 -8.01 -27.56
N LYS A 196 -27.11 -6.80 -27.59
CA LYS A 196 -26.58 -6.14 -28.79
C LYS A 196 -25.05 -6.06 -28.68
N GLN A 197 -24.34 -6.66 -29.63
CA GLN A 197 -22.88 -6.67 -29.69
C GLN A 197 -22.33 -5.32 -30.20
N SER A 198 -21.22 -4.86 -29.61
CA SER A 198 -20.47 -3.68 -30.02
C SER A 198 -19.07 -4.10 -30.47
N ASN A 199 -18.79 -3.93 -31.77
CA ASN A 199 -17.45 -4.14 -32.34
C ASN A 199 -16.67 -2.81 -32.31
N ARG A 200 -15.49 -2.81 -31.68
CA ARG A 200 -14.47 -1.79 -31.92
C ARG A 200 -13.15 -2.49 -32.28
N GLN A 201 -12.72 -2.32 -33.52
CA GLN A 201 -11.36 -2.60 -33.95
C GLN A 201 -10.47 -1.41 -33.59
N THR A 202 -9.30 -1.67 -33.02
CA THR A 202 -8.20 -0.72 -32.97
C THR A 202 -7.06 -1.24 -33.85
N ASN A 203 -6.57 -0.38 -34.75
CA ASN A 203 -5.41 -0.66 -35.58
C ASN A 203 -4.15 -0.47 -34.74
N VAL A 204 -3.28 -1.48 -34.68
CA VAL A 204 -1.97 -1.40 -34.02
C VAL A 204 -0.90 -1.12 -35.07
N THR A 205 -0.19 -0.01 -34.93
CA THR A 205 1.03 0.29 -35.69
C THR A 205 2.22 -0.24 -34.91
N VAL A 206 2.99 -1.14 -35.50
CA VAL A 206 4.22 -1.71 -34.92
C VAL A 206 5.34 -0.66 -35.05
N LEU A 207 5.83 -0.15 -33.92
CA LEU A 207 7.08 0.61 -33.86
C LEU A 207 8.21 -0.31 -33.36
N THR A 208 9.36 -0.12 -33.99
CA THR A 208 10.57 -0.94 -33.95
C THR A 208 11.32 -0.87 -32.61
N LYS A 209 11.82 -2.03 -32.16
CA LYS A 209 12.83 -2.28 -31.09
C LYS A 209 12.71 -1.38 -29.86
N SER A 210 11.95 -1.88 -28.87
CA SER A 210 11.78 -1.27 -27.54
C SER A 210 13.12 -1.01 -26.85
N PRO A 211 13.30 0.14 -26.18
CA PRO A 211 14.26 0.30 -25.08
C PRO A 211 14.06 -0.86 -24.07
N ASN A 212 15.10 -1.30 -23.35
CA ASN A 212 14.94 -2.29 -22.28
C ASN A 212 14.66 -1.55 -20.96
N PRO A 213 13.40 -1.43 -20.50
CA PRO A 213 13.04 -0.53 -19.39
C PRO A 213 13.23 -1.19 -18.00
N ASP A 214 14.20 -2.09 -17.90
CA ASP A 214 14.66 -2.71 -16.65
C ASP A 214 15.49 -1.67 -15.85
N ILE A 215 14.79 -0.84 -15.08
CA ILE A 215 15.36 0.30 -14.36
C ILE A 215 15.98 -0.13 -13.03
N ASN A 216 15.50 -1.23 -12.44
CA ASN A 216 16.08 -1.79 -11.23
C ASN A 216 17.22 -2.79 -11.50
N GLN A 217 17.48 -3.10 -12.78
CA GLN A 217 18.56 -3.96 -13.29
C GLN A 217 18.49 -5.40 -12.74
N ASP A 218 17.28 -5.89 -12.49
CA ASP A 218 17.06 -7.26 -12.00
C ASP A 218 16.95 -8.30 -13.13
N GLY A 219 16.97 -7.85 -14.38
CA GLY A 219 16.94 -8.69 -15.58
C GLY A 219 15.54 -9.00 -16.09
N GLU A 220 14.48 -8.55 -15.41
CA GLU A 220 13.09 -8.65 -15.82
C GLU A 220 12.50 -7.24 -15.99
N VAL A 221 11.45 -7.10 -16.80
CA VAL A 221 10.67 -5.86 -16.86
C VAL A 221 9.34 -6.14 -16.17
N SER A 222 9.16 -5.63 -14.96
CA SER A 222 8.09 -6.03 -14.06
C SER A 222 7.51 -4.86 -13.27
N ILE A 223 6.52 -5.14 -12.42
CA ILE A 223 5.96 -4.14 -11.49
C ILE A 223 7.01 -3.56 -10.53
N SER A 224 8.17 -4.21 -10.37
CA SER A 224 9.30 -3.66 -9.62
C SER A 224 9.88 -2.44 -10.33
N ASP A 225 10.02 -2.48 -11.67
CA ASP A 225 10.45 -1.35 -12.47
C ASP A 225 9.46 -0.19 -12.42
N LEU A 226 8.15 -0.50 -12.39
CA LEU A 226 7.12 0.51 -12.18
C LEU A 226 7.30 1.21 -10.82
N SER A 227 7.62 0.47 -9.77
CA SER A 227 7.80 1.04 -8.43
C SER A 227 8.98 2.01 -8.36
N VAL A 228 10.07 1.70 -9.07
CA VAL A 228 11.26 2.56 -9.18
C VAL A 228 10.97 3.75 -10.09
N PHE A 229 10.30 3.53 -11.23
CA PHE A 229 9.87 4.58 -12.15
C PHE A 229 9.04 5.66 -11.45
N MET A 230 8.14 5.27 -10.54
CA MET A 230 7.31 6.19 -9.77
C MET A 230 8.10 7.18 -8.91
N LEU A 231 9.32 6.84 -8.47
CA LEU A 231 10.18 7.80 -7.77
C LEU A 231 10.71 8.90 -8.69
N TYR A 232 10.90 8.56 -9.97
CA TYR A 232 11.48 9.45 -10.96
C TYR A 232 10.44 10.18 -11.79
N LEU A 233 9.15 9.90 -11.59
CA LEU A 233 8.07 10.59 -12.26
C LEU A 233 8.19 12.11 -12.04
N THR A 234 8.02 12.89 -13.12
CA THR A 234 8.22 14.36 -13.13
C THR A 234 9.66 14.84 -12.89
N SER A 235 10.65 13.94 -12.93
CA SER A 235 12.08 14.27 -12.89
C SER A 235 12.71 14.29 -14.29
N ASN A 236 14.02 14.55 -14.35
CA ASN A 236 14.83 14.44 -15.57
C ASN A 236 15.84 13.29 -15.44
N ASN A 237 15.51 12.24 -14.68
CA ASN A 237 16.43 11.13 -14.45
C ASN A 237 16.59 10.29 -15.73
N PRO A 238 17.80 10.19 -16.30
CA PRO A 238 18.02 9.45 -17.55
C PRO A 238 17.76 7.94 -17.42
N LEU A 239 17.70 7.39 -16.20
CA LEU A 239 17.34 5.98 -15.99
C LEU A 239 15.87 5.69 -16.26
N ALA A 240 14.99 6.70 -16.19
CA ALA A 240 13.55 6.57 -16.40
C ALA A 240 13.05 7.34 -17.63
N ASP A 241 13.94 8.00 -18.37
CA ASP A 241 13.67 8.72 -19.61
C ASP A 241 13.89 7.77 -20.79
N PHE A 242 12.92 6.90 -21.05
CA PHE A 242 13.04 5.81 -22.03
C PHE A 242 12.89 6.29 -23.48
N ASN A 243 12.30 7.47 -23.69
CA ASN A 243 12.21 8.10 -25.00
C ASN A 243 13.32 9.14 -25.27
N ASN A 244 14.21 9.38 -24.29
CA ASN A 244 15.30 10.35 -24.31
C ASN A 244 14.85 11.80 -24.61
N ASP A 245 13.67 12.21 -24.14
CA ASP A 245 13.14 13.57 -24.31
C ASP A 245 13.58 14.55 -23.20
N GLY A 246 14.30 14.04 -22.20
CA GLY A 246 14.83 14.78 -21.05
C GLY A 246 13.85 14.92 -19.89
N LYS A 247 12.65 14.31 -19.95
CA LYS A 247 11.62 14.37 -18.91
C LYS A 247 10.98 13.02 -18.69
N VAL A 248 10.96 12.56 -17.44
CA VAL A 248 10.27 11.34 -17.06
C VAL A 248 8.77 11.62 -16.88
N ASN A 249 7.96 11.14 -17.82
CA ASN A 249 6.53 11.42 -17.86
C ASN A 249 5.68 10.22 -18.36
N THR A 250 4.42 10.46 -18.71
CA THR A 250 3.50 9.41 -19.16
C THR A 250 3.93 8.74 -20.46
N ALA A 251 4.75 9.40 -21.29
CA ALA A 251 5.35 8.81 -22.47
C ALA A 251 6.33 7.69 -22.10
N ASP A 252 7.20 7.92 -21.11
CA ASP A 252 8.14 6.91 -20.62
C ASP A 252 7.42 5.78 -19.89
N LEU A 253 6.40 6.12 -19.09
CA LEU A 253 5.54 5.11 -18.49
C LEU A 253 4.96 4.20 -19.56
N SER A 254 4.43 4.76 -20.64
CA SER A 254 3.85 3.95 -21.73
C SER A 254 4.85 2.97 -22.35
N ILE A 255 6.13 3.36 -22.43
CA ILE A 255 7.22 2.49 -22.92
C ILE A 255 7.49 1.35 -21.93
N LEU A 256 7.56 1.68 -20.64
CA LEU A 256 7.74 0.72 -19.56
C LEU A 256 6.62 -0.33 -19.55
N LEU A 257 5.36 0.12 -19.63
CA LEU A 257 4.18 -0.75 -19.59
C LEU A 257 4.04 -1.65 -20.81
N ASN A 258 4.43 -1.16 -21.99
CA ASN A 258 4.42 -1.97 -23.21
C ASN A 258 5.52 -3.06 -23.22
N SER A 259 6.46 -3.00 -22.27
CA SER A 259 7.58 -3.93 -22.17
C SER A 259 7.42 -4.97 -21.05
N MET A 260 6.33 -4.89 -20.26
CA MET A 260 5.93 -5.85 -19.21
C MET A 260 5.03 -6.99 -19.73
#